data_AF-A0A7S1WEK5-F1
#
_entry.id   AF-A0A7S1WEK5-F1
#
_cell.length_a   1.000
_cell.length_b   1.000
_cell.length_c   1.000
_cell.angle_alpha   90.00
_cell.angle_beta   90.00
_cell.angle_gamma   90.00
#
_symmetry.space_group_name_H-M   'P 1'
#
loop_
_entity.id
_entity.type
_entity.pdbx_description
1 polymer ?
#
loop_
_entity_poly.entity_id
_entity_poly.type
_entity_poly.pdbx_seq_one_letter_code
_entity_poly.pdbx_strand_id
1 'polypeptide(L)'
;EPGLPGPLRCYAFPLEGDYVEYQAHAAPVSRLRCAHDEQHLFSAGEDGCLCVFEVRRRAPARRGEQLGFADEILVTRAFLDDKQAALLDLERQVEELSNQIEFQLRHRESYHKEEMVELEEKYTQEIDQERAKYEFLREEKNDAEMESEENIKNLSERHAKQTQDLEGSFQHKMMYEVTRYQKLAAERESEHRFWESEHRQLMEKHQRQVAEMQREFEEKQGADKHVITRILEEKQLAERVHQETMRQLEQDTDREIEDLKDEKDAKLKAESDDKVRLRGQSGIHKNQHEELRRQMQNKEDELRQYQEEARKKQSRIDQLQKEKEENQKEIKERDKTIGDKEGRIYDLKKQNQELEKFKFVLDYKIKELKSQIDPKTGAIESMKKQTQAMDDELNDYIRRNKQLALDISQLQMKQRALQEEIKSQKRRLWDDLSLIKRFKLDLSDCMESVQEPKQLKEAVAGLYRKYVQAGARRLDLDTDMQKEYNRQRDYLEKSVDSYKRKLEKDSQAHRIDNMRIMQENVSLIREINDLRREINALKHERTAQEVQALSQQGREPPQAERELALQREELEALQRHLSELEATAPQLARGGGSPRA
;
A
#
# COMPACT_ATOMS: atom_id res chain seq x y z
N GLU A 1 6.67 89.72 -122.98
CA GLU A 1 6.38 90.56 -121.81
C GLU A 1 6.48 89.70 -120.55
N PRO A 2 7.25 90.11 -119.54
CA PRO A 2 7.40 89.33 -118.30
C PRO A 2 6.16 89.54 -117.42
N GLY A 3 5.31 88.51 -117.32
CA GLY A 3 4.08 88.53 -116.53
C GLY A 3 2.83 88.02 -117.26
N LEU A 4 2.94 87.68 -118.55
CA LEU A 4 1.86 86.96 -119.23
C LEU A 4 1.91 85.46 -118.88
N PRO A 5 0.75 84.79 -118.76
CA PRO A 5 0.68 83.35 -118.58
C PRO A 5 1.44 82.63 -119.70
N GLY A 6 1.97 81.43 -119.45
CA GLY A 6 2.69 80.61 -120.42
C GLY A 6 1.80 79.57 -121.10
N PRO A 7 1.14 79.88 -122.22
CA PRO A 7 0.32 78.92 -122.94
C PRO A 7 1.15 78.01 -123.86
N LEU A 8 0.64 76.80 -124.10
CA LEU A 8 1.14 75.86 -125.10
C LEU A 8 0.26 75.92 -126.34
N ARG A 9 0.86 76.23 -127.49
CA ARG A 9 0.17 76.25 -128.79
C ARG A 9 0.41 74.96 -129.55
N CYS A 10 -0.67 74.23 -129.79
CA CYS A 10 -0.66 73.01 -130.57
C CYS A 10 -1.14 73.33 -131.99
N TYR A 11 -0.29 73.02 -132.97
CA TYR A 11 -0.61 73.18 -134.39
C TYR A 11 -1.00 71.83 -134.99
N ALA A 12 -2.00 71.83 -135.86
CA ALA A 12 -2.19 70.70 -136.76
C ALA A 12 -1.03 70.65 -137.76
N PHE A 13 -0.64 69.45 -138.17
CA PHE A 13 0.34 69.26 -139.23
C PHE A 13 -0.40 68.78 -140.49
N PRO A 14 -0.21 69.40 -141.67
CA PRO A 14 0.74 70.48 -142.01
C PRO A 14 0.38 71.84 -141.39
N LEU A 15 1.38 72.72 -141.19
CA LEU A 15 1.21 74.02 -140.52
C LEU A 15 0.40 75.00 -141.39
N GLU A 16 -0.93 74.97 -141.27
CA GLU A 16 -1.86 75.82 -142.03
C GLU A 16 -2.17 77.16 -141.34
N GLY A 17 -1.59 77.41 -140.16
CA GLY A 17 -1.73 78.66 -139.39
C GLY A 17 -2.75 78.60 -138.25
N ASP A 18 -3.66 77.64 -138.29
CA ASP A 18 -4.61 77.40 -137.20
C ASP A 18 -3.94 76.67 -136.03
N TYR A 19 -4.14 77.20 -134.80
CA TYR A 19 -3.63 76.62 -133.56
C TYR A 19 -4.69 76.56 -132.47
N VAL A 20 -4.54 75.58 -131.58
CA VAL A 20 -5.28 75.49 -130.32
C VAL A 20 -4.34 75.84 -129.18
N GLU A 21 -4.74 76.79 -128.34
CA GLU A 21 -3.96 77.28 -127.22
C GLU A 21 -4.43 76.64 -125.91
N TYR A 22 -3.52 76.00 -125.19
CA TYR A 22 -3.77 75.41 -123.88
C TYR A 22 -3.01 76.20 -122.81
N GLN A 23 -3.74 76.77 -121.86
CA GLN A 23 -3.10 77.47 -120.74
C GLN A 23 -2.48 76.45 -119.78
N ALA A 24 -1.15 76.38 -119.73
CA ALA A 24 -0.42 75.40 -118.94
C ALA A 24 0.22 76.00 -117.68
N HIS A 25 0.85 77.17 -117.80
CA HIS A 25 1.62 77.79 -116.71
C HIS A 25 1.18 79.22 -116.44
N ALA A 26 1.31 79.69 -115.20
CA ALA A 26 1.03 81.08 -114.81
C ALA A 26 2.19 82.03 -115.15
N ALA A 27 3.38 81.47 -115.42
CA ALA A 27 4.58 82.17 -115.87
C ALA A 27 5.09 81.57 -117.21
N PRO A 28 6.10 82.16 -117.88
CA PRO A 28 6.63 81.64 -119.13
C PRO A 28 7.11 80.18 -119.03
N VAL A 29 6.86 79.40 -120.09
CA VAL A 29 7.32 78.01 -120.17
C VAL A 29 8.82 77.99 -120.39
N SER A 30 9.56 77.43 -119.43
CA SER A 30 11.03 77.36 -119.48
C SER A 30 11.52 76.17 -120.32
N ARG A 31 10.79 75.05 -120.33
CA ARG A 31 11.16 73.86 -121.10
C ARG A 31 9.95 72.99 -121.47
N LEU A 32 10.01 72.44 -122.68
CA LEU A 32 9.02 71.52 -123.23
C LEU A 32 9.71 70.26 -123.77
N ARG A 33 9.22 69.07 -123.42
CA ARG A 33 9.77 67.81 -123.94
C ARG A 33 8.70 66.71 -124.02
N CYS A 34 8.67 65.98 -125.12
CA CYS A 34 7.84 64.77 -125.24
C CYS A 34 8.58 63.55 -124.68
N ALA A 35 7.86 62.62 -124.06
CA ALA A 35 8.41 61.32 -123.67
C ALA A 35 8.90 60.54 -124.89
N HIS A 36 9.79 59.58 -124.65
CA HIS A 36 10.41 58.76 -125.70
C HIS A 36 9.39 57.91 -126.47
N ASP A 37 8.27 57.56 -125.84
CA ASP A 37 7.13 56.85 -126.44
C ASP A 37 6.13 57.79 -127.13
N GLU A 38 6.38 59.11 -127.10
CA GLU A 38 5.55 60.17 -127.63
C GLU A 38 4.10 60.21 -127.10
N GLN A 39 3.82 59.55 -125.97
CA GLN A 39 2.48 59.49 -125.37
C GLN A 39 2.20 60.64 -124.40
N HIS A 40 3.26 61.25 -123.87
CA HIS A 40 3.14 62.32 -122.88
C HIS A 40 4.02 63.51 -123.24
N LEU A 41 3.45 64.71 -123.16
CA LEU A 41 4.17 65.97 -123.29
C LEU A 41 4.36 66.61 -121.90
N PHE A 42 5.60 66.89 -121.55
CA PHE A 42 5.98 67.54 -120.31
C PHE A 42 6.32 69.00 -120.58
N SER A 43 5.74 69.89 -119.78
CA SER A 43 6.02 71.32 -119.81
C SER A 43 6.36 71.80 -118.40
N ALA A 44 7.44 72.56 -118.26
CA ALA A 44 7.86 73.17 -117.01
C ALA A 44 7.86 74.69 -117.15
N GLY A 45 7.22 75.38 -116.20
CA GLY A 45 7.16 76.83 -116.13
C GLY A 45 8.13 77.41 -115.11
N GLU A 46 8.43 78.71 -115.22
CA GLU A 46 9.17 79.45 -114.18
C GLU A 46 8.36 79.65 -112.88
N ASP A 47 7.06 79.32 -112.91
CA ASP A 47 6.19 79.24 -111.73
C ASP A 47 6.48 78.01 -110.85
N GLY A 48 7.42 77.15 -111.26
CA GLY A 48 7.80 75.94 -110.54
C GLY A 48 6.82 74.79 -110.74
N CYS A 49 5.86 74.92 -111.67
CA CYS A 49 4.91 73.88 -112.00
C CYS A 49 5.42 72.98 -113.14
N LEU A 50 5.14 71.68 -113.03
CA LEU A 50 5.33 70.69 -114.09
C LEU A 50 3.95 70.20 -114.53
N CYS A 51 3.57 70.49 -115.77
CA CYS A 51 2.31 70.04 -116.35
C CYS A 51 2.58 68.92 -117.35
N VAL A 52 1.85 67.80 -117.17
CA VAL A 52 1.94 66.60 -118.00
C VAL A 52 0.66 66.47 -118.82
N PHE A 53 0.81 66.47 -120.14
CA PHE A 53 -0.30 66.33 -121.08
C PHE A 53 -0.25 64.95 -121.74
N GLU A 54 -1.39 64.26 -121.78
CA GLU A 54 -1.54 63.02 -122.53
C GLU A 54 -1.77 63.34 -124.02
N VAL A 55 -0.87 62.86 -124.88
CA VAL A 55 -0.93 63.05 -126.34
C VAL A 55 -1.64 61.85 -126.96
N ARG A 56 -2.95 61.97 -127.17
CA ARG A 56 -3.75 60.90 -127.80
C ARG A 56 -3.59 60.91 -129.32
N ARG A 57 -2.79 60.00 -129.87
CA ARG A 57 -2.73 59.75 -131.32
C ARG A 57 -3.96 58.97 -131.80
N ARG A 58 -4.45 59.32 -132.99
CA ARG A 58 -5.63 58.71 -133.62
C ARG A 58 -5.33 57.43 -134.44
N ALA A 59 -4.15 56.80 -134.28
CA ALA A 59 -3.79 55.53 -134.93
C ALA A 59 -2.71 54.74 -134.13
N PRO A 60 -2.79 53.40 -134.05
CA PRO A 60 -1.89 52.59 -133.21
C PRO A 60 -0.57 52.25 -133.94
N ALA A 61 0.57 52.59 -133.33
CA ALA A 61 1.90 52.18 -133.80
C ALA A 61 2.48 51.06 -132.90
N ARG A 62 3.19 50.13 -133.53
CA ARG A 62 3.64 48.81 -133.03
C ARG A 62 4.60 48.90 -131.83
N ARG A 63 4.42 47.99 -130.87
CA ARG A 63 5.31 47.77 -129.71
C ARG A 63 6.70 47.32 -130.18
N GLY A 64 7.74 48.10 -129.87
CA GLY A 64 9.14 47.66 -129.86
C GLY A 64 9.49 47.02 -128.51
N GLU A 65 10.42 46.07 -128.53
CA GLU A 65 10.88 45.27 -127.38
C GLU A 65 11.34 46.12 -126.18
N GLN A 66 10.99 45.68 -124.97
CA GLN A 66 11.54 46.22 -123.71
C GLN A 66 12.98 45.74 -123.54
N LEU A 67 13.93 46.68 -123.49
CA LEU A 67 15.29 46.43 -123.02
C LEU A 67 15.25 46.13 -121.50
N GLY A 68 15.92 45.05 -121.09
CA GLY A 68 16.05 44.66 -119.68
C GLY A 68 16.86 45.66 -118.86
N PHE A 69 16.54 45.76 -117.56
CA PHE A 69 17.31 46.56 -116.60
C PHE A 69 18.73 45.99 -116.46
N ALA A 70 19.74 46.86 -116.46
CA ALA A 70 21.12 46.49 -116.19
C ALA A 70 21.36 46.42 -114.68
N ASP A 71 21.80 45.26 -114.19
CA ASP A 71 22.32 45.06 -112.82
C ASP A 71 23.75 45.61 -112.70
N GLU A 72 23.94 46.91 -112.91
CA GLU A 72 25.21 47.58 -112.61
C GLU A 72 25.01 48.58 -111.48
N ILE A 73 25.27 48.12 -110.26
CA ILE A 73 25.45 48.98 -109.09
C ILE A 73 26.92 49.42 -109.10
N LEU A 74 27.17 50.70 -109.36
CA LEU A 74 28.50 51.32 -109.27
C LEU A 74 28.95 51.42 -107.81
N VAL A 75 29.47 50.32 -107.28
CA VAL A 75 30.15 50.25 -105.99
C VAL A 75 31.55 49.71 -106.23
N THR A 76 32.57 50.39 -105.69
CA THR A 76 33.96 49.95 -105.83
C THR A 76 34.12 48.56 -105.21
N ARG A 77 34.85 47.66 -105.88
CA ARG A 77 35.12 46.29 -105.39
C ARG A 77 35.59 46.26 -103.93
N ALA A 78 36.40 47.24 -103.52
CA ALA A 78 36.83 47.42 -102.13
C ALA A 78 35.67 47.57 -101.12
N PHE A 79 34.60 48.31 -101.44
CA PHE A 79 33.46 48.49 -100.54
C PHE A 79 32.61 47.21 -100.42
N LEU A 80 32.49 46.44 -101.51
CA LEU A 80 31.84 45.14 -101.46
C LEU A 80 32.66 44.14 -100.64
N ASP A 81 33.97 44.10 -100.85
CA ASP A 81 34.89 43.26 -100.07
C ASP A 81 34.85 43.64 -98.57
N ASP A 82 34.80 44.94 -98.23
CA ASP A 82 34.66 45.42 -96.85
C ASP A 82 33.31 45.02 -96.21
N LYS A 83 32.21 45.06 -96.98
CA LYS A 83 30.90 44.62 -96.49
C LYS A 83 30.80 43.10 -96.36
N GLN A 84 31.44 42.36 -97.25
CA GLN A 84 31.55 40.90 -97.14
C GLN A 84 32.41 40.49 -95.94
N ALA A 85 33.51 41.20 -95.69
CA ALA A 85 34.32 41.01 -94.48
C ALA A 85 33.53 41.34 -93.21
N ALA A 86 32.78 42.44 -93.19
CA ALA A 86 31.92 42.79 -92.06
C ALA A 86 30.79 41.78 -91.83
N LEU A 87 30.19 41.23 -92.90
CA LEU A 87 29.20 40.16 -92.79
C LEU A 87 29.79 38.89 -92.20
N LEU A 88 30.97 38.46 -92.68
CA LEU A 88 31.68 37.29 -92.14
C LEU A 88 32.06 37.49 -90.66
N ASP A 89 32.47 38.70 -90.27
CA ASP A 89 32.76 39.01 -88.87
C ASP A 89 31.50 38.99 -87.99
N LEU A 90 30.36 39.50 -88.49
CA LEU A 90 29.08 39.41 -87.79
C LEU A 90 28.58 37.97 -87.70
N GLU A 91 28.70 37.18 -88.76
CA GLU A 91 28.36 35.75 -88.77
C GLU A 91 29.20 34.99 -87.73
N ARG A 92 30.51 35.25 -87.68
CA ARG A 92 31.39 34.69 -86.66
C ARG A 92 31.00 35.13 -85.25
N GLN A 93 30.63 36.39 -85.03
CA GLN A 93 30.17 36.87 -83.72
C GLN A 93 28.84 36.22 -83.30
N VAL A 94 27.93 36.00 -84.25
CA VAL A 94 26.66 35.29 -83.98
C VAL A 94 26.91 33.83 -83.66
N GLU A 95 27.82 33.15 -84.38
CA GLU A 95 28.24 31.79 -84.04
C GLU A 95 28.92 31.73 -82.66
N GLU A 96 29.85 32.64 -82.36
CA GLU A 96 30.51 32.73 -81.06
C GLU A 96 29.51 32.94 -79.92
N LEU A 97 28.58 33.89 -80.07
CA LEU A 97 27.51 34.14 -79.08
C LEU A 97 26.57 32.94 -78.94
N SER A 98 26.21 32.28 -80.04
CA SER A 98 25.36 31.09 -80.02
C SER A 98 26.04 29.95 -79.27
N ASN A 99 27.32 29.71 -79.55
CA ASN A 99 28.14 28.72 -78.84
C ASN A 99 28.30 29.08 -77.36
N GLN A 100 28.44 30.37 -77.01
CA GLN A 100 28.52 30.83 -75.62
C GLN A 100 27.21 30.60 -74.86
N ILE A 101 26.07 30.89 -75.49
CA ILE A 101 24.74 30.66 -74.92
C ILE A 101 24.50 29.17 -74.73
N GLU A 102 24.85 28.35 -75.73
CA GLU A 102 24.69 26.89 -75.67
C GLU A 102 25.57 26.28 -74.57
N PHE A 103 26.81 26.77 -74.41
CA PHE A 103 27.68 26.38 -73.32
C PHE A 103 27.10 26.76 -71.96
N GLN A 104 26.58 27.97 -71.79
CA GLN A 104 25.95 28.41 -70.54
C GLN A 104 24.69 27.60 -70.19
N LEU A 105 23.87 27.26 -71.19
CA LEU A 105 22.70 26.39 -71.02
C LEU A 105 23.12 24.99 -70.56
N ARG A 106 24.08 24.36 -71.24
CA ARG A 106 24.60 23.04 -70.84
C ARG A 106 25.24 23.07 -69.45
N HIS A 107 25.95 24.13 -69.11
CA HIS A 107 26.53 24.27 -67.77
C HIS A 107 25.45 24.38 -66.69
N ARG A 108 24.39 25.18 -66.91
CA ARG A 108 23.24 25.26 -65.99
C ARG A 108 22.49 23.95 -65.88
N GLU A 109 22.25 23.26 -67.00
CA GLU A 109 21.62 21.93 -66.98
C GLU A 109 22.47 20.91 -66.22
N SER A 110 23.79 20.92 -66.40
CA SER A 110 24.71 20.06 -65.65
C SER A 110 24.67 20.38 -64.15
N TYR A 111 24.71 21.67 -63.80
CA TYR A 111 24.67 22.12 -62.41
C TYR A 111 23.37 21.71 -61.71
N HIS A 112 22.22 21.93 -62.35
CA HIS A 112 20.93 21.52 -61.78
C HIS A 112 20.76 20.00 -61.73
N LYS A 113 21.35 19.24 -62.66
CA LYS A 113 21.38 17.78 -62.58
C LYS A 113 22.23 17.30 -61.41
N GLU A 114 23.41 17.87 -61.20
CA GLU A 114 24.26 17.56 -60.05
C GLU A 114 23.56 17.92 -58.74
N GLU A 115 22.94 19.09 -58.65
CA GLU A 115 22.19 19.54 -57.46
C GLU A 115 20.99 18.61 -57.15
N MET A 116 20.28 18.14 -58.19
CA MET A 116 19.22 17.14 -58.03
C MET A 116 19.74 15.81 -57.50
N VAL A 117 20.86 15.31 -58.04
CA VAL A 117 21.48 14.05 -57.58
C VAL A 117 21.95 14.19 -56.13
N GLU A 118 22.60 15.30 -55.76
CA GLU A 118 23.00 15.54 -54.37
C GLU A 118 21.80 15.59 -53.41
N LEU A 119 20.68 16.16 -53.82
CA LEU A 119 19.45 16.18 -53.04
C LEU A 119 18.84 14.78 -52.91
N GLU A 120 18.80 14.00 -54.00
CA GLU A 120 18.34 12.61 -53.97
C GLU A 120 19.22 11.73 -53.07
N GLU A 121 20.55 11.90 -53.11
CA GLU A 121 21.49 11.22 -52.22
C GLU A 121 21.29 11.62 -50.75
N LYS A 122 21.07 12.90 -50.45
CA LYS A 122 20.77 13.37 -49.08
C LYS A 122 19.48 12.74 -48.55
N TYR A 123 18.41 12.75 -49.35
CA TYR A 123 17.14 12.15 -48.92
C TYR A 123 17.22 10.64 -48.77
N THR A 124 17.96 9.94 -49.65
CA THR A 124 18.18 8.49 -49.48
C THR A 124 19.00 8.20 -48.23
N GLN A 125 20.05 8.96 -47.93
CA GLN A 125 20.79 8.84 -46.69
C GLN A 125 19.93 9.10 -45.45
N GLU A 126 19.07 10.12 -45.46
CA GLU A 126 18.13 10.39 -44.36
C GLU A 126 17.13 9.24 -44.17
N ILE A 127 16.59 8.69 -45.27
CA ILE A 127 15.70 7.52 -45.22
C ILE A 127 16.43 6.31 -44.63
N ASP A 128 17.67 6.05 -45.04
CA ASP A 128 18.44 4.91 -44.54
C ASP A 128 18.83 5.09 -43.07
N GLN A 129 19.16 6.30 -42.64
CA GLN A 129 19.40 6.61 -41.23
C GLN A 129 18.15 6.41 -40.38
N GLU A 130 16.98 6.87 -40.84
CA GLU A 130 15.72 6.66 -40.11
C GLU A 130 15.31 5.18 -40.10
N ARG A 131 15.56 4.43 -41.18
CA ARG A 131 15.38 2.97 -41.20
C ARG A 131 16.27 2.27 -40.19
N ALA A 132 17.56 2.63 -40.12
CA ALA A 132 18.50 2.06 -39.16
C ALA A 132 18.09 2.37 -37.71
N LYS A 133 17.64 3.61 -37.43
CA LYS A 133 17.10 3.97 -36.10
C LYS A 133 15.85 3.17 -35.77
N TYR A 134 14.95 2.97 -36.73
CA TYR A 134 13.75 2.17 -36.53
C TYR A 134 14.07 0.70 -36.26
N GLU A 135 15.01 0.10 -37.00
CA GLU A 135 15.46 -1.27 -36.78
C GLU A 135 16.11 -1.42 -35.40
N PHE A 136 16.97 -0.50 -35.00
CA PHE A 136 17.58 -0.49 -33.66
C PHE A 136 16.53 -0.38 -32.55
N LEU A 137 15.59 0.57 -32.65
CA LEU A 137 14.49 0.71 -31.68
C LEU A 137 13.60 -0.54 -31.62
N ARG A 138 13.42 -1.22 -32.75
CA ARG A 138 12.65 -2.46 -32.83
C ARG A 138 13.38 -3.62 -32.16
N GLU A 139 14.70 -3.71 -32.31
CA GLU A 139 15.54 -4.68 -31.60
C GLU A 139 15.54 -4.41 -30.09
N GLU A 140 15.78 -3.17 -29.64
CA GLU A 140 15.73 -2.82 -28.22
C GLU A 140 14.36 -3.14 -27.59
N LYS A 141 13.26 -2.86 -28.33
CA LYS A 141 11.92 -3.20 -27.87
C LYS A 141 11.76 -4.73 -27.72
N ASN A 142 12.22 -5.51 -28.70
CA ASN A 142 12.13 -6.97 -28.63
C ASN A 142 12.99 -7.54 -27.50
N ASP A 143 14.19 -7.01 -27.28
CA ASP A 143 15.08 -7.42 -26.19
C ASP A 143 14.46 -7.12 -24.82
N ALA A 144 13.87 -5.92 -24.66
CA ALA A 144 13.14 -5.56 -23.45
C ALA A 144 11.89 -6.44 -23.22
N GLU A 145 11.18 -6.81 -24.30
CA GLU A 145 10.04 -7.74 -24.22
C GLU A 145 10.49 -9.14 -23.79
N MET A 146 11.57 -9.68 -24.37
CA MET A 146 12.15 -10.96 -23.96
C MET A 146 12.63 -10.95 -22.50
N GLU A 147 13.34 -9.91 -22.07
CA GLU A 147 13.80 -9.80 -20.68
C GLU A 147 12.63 -9.72 -19.70
N SER A 148 11.58 -8.97 -20.05
CA SER A 148 10.37 -8.90 -19.24
C SER A 148 9.65 -10.24 -19.16
N GLU A 149 9.52 -10.96 -20.29
CA GLU A 149 8.93 -12.30 -20.32
C GLU A 149 9.72 -13.30 -19.47
N GLU A 150 11.05 -13.27 -19.56
CA GLU A 150 11.93 -14.12 -18.77
C GLU A 150 11.84 -13.78 -17.28
N ASN A 151 11.78 -12.50 -16.92
CA ASN A 151 11.59 -12.05 -15.55
C ASN A 151 10.24 -12.49 -14.97
N ILE A 152 9.15 -12.39 -15.75
CA ILE A 152 7.82 -12.89 -15.36
C ILE A 152 7.86 -14.41 -15.14
N LYS A 153 8.51 -15.15 -16.06
CA LYS A 153 8.64 -16.60 -15.95
C LYS A 153 9.46 -17.01 -14.73
N ASN A 154 10.59 -16.37 -14.49
CA ASN A 154 11.45 -16.59 -13.32
C ASN A 154 10.71 -16.29 -12.01
N LEU A 155 9.91 -15.21 -11.98
CA LEU A 155 9.09 -14.87 -10.82
C LEU A 155 8.02 -15.94 -10.57
N SER A 156 7.33 -16.38 -11.63
CA SER A 156 6.33 -17.46 -11.57
C SER A 156 6.93 -18.76 -11.05
N GLU A 157 8.09 -19.17 -11.57
CA GLU A 157 8.80 -20.38 -11.12
C GLU A 157 9.24 -20.28 -9.66
N ARG A 158 9.74 -19.11 -9.22
CA ARG A 158 10.06 -18.88 -7.80
C ARG A 158 8.84 -18.98 -6.91
N HIS A 159 7.72 -18.38 -7.30
CA HIS A 159 6.47 -18.46 -6.54
C HIS A 159 5.91 -19.89 -6.51
N ALA A 160 5.96 -20.62 -7.62
CA ALA A 160 5.55 -22.02 -7.69
C ALA A 160 6.40 -22.88 -6.74
N LYS A 161 7.72 -22.70 -6.76
CA LYS A 161 8.64 -23.40 -5.85
C LYS A 161 8.39 -23.05 -4.38
N GLN A 162 8.23 -21.77 -4.05
CA GLN A 162 7.90 -21.34 -2.68
C GLN A 162 6.58 -21.95 -2.19
N THR A 163 5.57 -22.00 -3.06
CA THR A 163 4.28 -22.61 -2.74
C THR A 163 4.43 -24.11 -2.49
N GLN A 164 5.19 -24.81 -3.32
CA GLN A 164 5.50 -26.23 -3.15
C GLN A 164 6.29 -26.50 -1.86
N ASP A 165 7.30 -25.68 -1.54
CA ASP A 165 8.09 -25.80 -0.31
C ASP A 165 7.21 -25.56 0.95
N LEU A 166 6.30 -24.57 0.88
CA LEU A 166 5.32 -24.30 1.93
C LEU A 166 4.37 -25.48 2.12
N GLU A 167 3.77 -25.99 1.03
CA GLU A 167 2.91 -27.17 1.05
C GLU A 167 3.64 -28.39 1.63
N GLY A 168 4.88 -28.64 1.20
CA GLY A 168 5.73 -29.69 1.74
C GLY A 168 6.00 -29.53 3.23
N SER A 169 6.24 -28.30 3.71
CA SER A 169 6.43 -28.02 5.13
C SER A 169 5.17 -28.28 5.96
N PHE A 170 3.99 -27.94 5.43
CA PHE A 170 2.70 -28.20 6.08
C PHE A 170 2.37 -29.69 6.09
N GLN A 171 2.60 -30.40 4.99
CA GLN A 171 2.46 -31.85 4.92
C GLN A 171 3.37 -32.55 5.92
N HIS A 172 4.63 -32.10 6.05
CA HIS A 172 5.57 -32.65 7.02
C HIS A 172 5.11 -32.42 8.47
N LYS A 173 4.65 -31.20 8.81
CA LYS A 173 4.08 -30.89 10.13
C LYS A 173 2.84 -31.73 10.42
N MET A 174 1.96 -31.88 9.44
CA MET A 174 0.76 -32.70 9.59
C MET A 174 1.11 -34.17 9.80
N MET A 175 2.10 -34.70 9.07
CA MET A 175 2.60 -36.06 9.28
C MET A 175 3.20 -36.26 10.67
N TYR A 176 3.95 -35.26 11.17
CA TYR A 176 4.48 -35.29 12.54
C TYR A 176 3.37 -35.30 13.59
N GLU A 177 2.36 -34.42 13.46
CA GLU A 177 1.22 -34.40 14.39
C GLU A 177 0.38 -35.67 14.32
N VAL A 178 0.19 -36.25 13.13
CA VAL A 178 -0.48 -37.56 12.98
C VAL A 178 0.32 -38.66 13.69
N THR A 179 1.64 -38.67 13.54
CA THR A 179 2.50 -39.65 14.21
C THR A 179 2.45 -39.48 15.73
N ARG A 180 2.47 -38.23 16.21
CA ARG A 180 2.36 -37.89 17.63
C ARG A 180 1.00 -38.30 18.19
N TYR A 181 -0.09 -38.03 17.47
CA TYR A 181 -1.43 -38.47 17.83
C TYR A 181 -1.53 -40.00 17.90
N GLN A 182 -0.97 -40.72 16.91
CA GLN A 182 -0.96 -42.18 16.92
C GLN A 182 -0.18 -42.75 18.12
N LYS A 183 0.97 -42.16 18.47
CA LYS A 183 1.71 -42.55 19.67
C LYS A 183 0.90 -42.33 20.95
N LEU A 184 0.31 -41.14 21.11
CA LEU A 184 -0.50 -40.82 22.29
C LEU A 184 -1.76 -41.71 22.37
N ALA A 185 -2.38 -42.02 21.23
CA ALA A 185 -3.51 -42.94 21.17
C ALA A 185 -3.10 -44.35 21.61
N ALA A 186 -1.95 -44.84 21.15
CA ALA A 186 -1.41 -46.14 21.56
C ALA A 186 -1.06 -46.18 23.06
N GLU A 187 -0.43 -45.13 23.59
CA GLU A 187 -0.13 -44.98 25.02
C GLU A 187 -1.43 -45.02 25.85
N ARG A 188 -2.42 -44.19 25.48
CA ARG A 188 -3.74 -44.18 26.13
C ARG A 188 -4.42 -45.55 26.09
N GLU A 189 -4.33 -46.26 24.98
CA GLU A 189 -4.93 -47.59 24.85
C GLU A 189 -4.19 -48.62 25.72
N SER A 190 -2.87 -48.52 25.84
CA SER A 190 -2.07 -49.38 26.71
C SER A 190 -2.37 -49.15 28.20
N GLU A 191 -2.51 -47.89 28.63
CA GLU A 191 -2.91 -47.54 29.99
C GLU A 191 -4.32 -48.02 30.29
N HIS A 192 -5.25 -47.85 29.35
CA HIS A 192 -6.62 -48.33 29.49
C HIS A 192 -6.66 -49.84 29.68
N ARG A 193 -5.91 -50.61 28.88
CA ARG A 193 -5.80 -52.07 29.03
C ARG A 193 -5.17 -52.47 30.37
N PHE A 194 -4.17 -51.74 30.84
CA PHE A 194 -3.56 -51.97 32.14
C PHE A 194 -4.58 -51.77 33.28
N TRP A 195 -5.29 -50.63 33.28
CA TRP A 195 -6.30 -50.32 34.29
C TRP A 195 -7.50 -51.27 34.24
N GLU A 196 -7.95 -51.68 33.05
CA GLU A 196 -8.99 -52.70 32.91
C GLU A 196 -8.56 -54.05 33.50
N SER A 197 -7.30 -54.44 33.29
CA SER A 197 -6.74 -55.67 33.87
C SER A 197 -6.68 -55.58 35.39
N GLU A 198 -6.14 -54.50 35.94
CA GLU A 198 -6.07 -54.28 37.39
C GLU A 198 -7.47 -54.22 38.02
N HIS A 199 -8.40 -53.51 37.39
CA HIS A 199 -9.79 -53.44 37.84
C HIS A 199 -10.45 -54.82 37.82
N ARG A 200 -10.27 -55.59 36.74
CA ARG A 200 -10.78 -56.97 36.65
C ARG A 200 -10.20 -57.86 37.74
N GLN A 201 -8.90 -57.81 37.97
CA GLN A 201 -8.25 -58.59 39.04
C GLN A 201 -8.76 -58.19 40.42
N LEU A 202 -8.95 -56.90 40.69
CA LEU A 202 -9.49 -56.42 41.95
C LEU A 202 -10.94 -56.87 42.15
N MET A 203 -11.77 -56.78 41.10
CA MET A 203 -13.15 -57.26 41.13
C MET A 203 -13.21 -58.77 41.34
N GLU A 204 -12.35 -59.56 40.69
CA GLU A 204 -12.26 -61.00 40.93
C GLU A 204 -11.83 -61.32 42.36
N LYS A 205 -10.82 -60.62 42.91
CA LYS A 205 -10.40 -60.80 44.31
C LYS A 205 -11.53 -60.47 45.28
N HIS A 206 -12.22 -59.35 45.06
CA HIS A 206 -13.35 -58.96 45.89
C HIS A 206 -14.51 -59.96 45.79
N GLN A 207 -14.83 -60.43 44.58
CA GLN A 207 -15.86 -61.42 44.36
C GLN A 207 -15.52 -62.76 45.02
N ARG A 208 -14.25 -63.19 45.02
CA ARG A 208 -13.77 -64.36 45.76
C ARG A 208 -13.92 -64.16 47.27
N GLN A 209 -13.51 -63.01 47.81
CA GLN A 209 -13.66 -62.71 49.25
C GLN A 209 -15.13 -62.69 49.67
N VAL A 210 -16.02 -62.10 48.86
CA VAL A 210 -17.46 -62.11 49.11
C VAL A 210 -18.01 -63.53 49.09
N ALA A 211 -17.59 -64.36 48.13
CA ALA A 211 -18.00 -65.76 48.06
C ALA A 211 -17.50 -66.58 49.26
N GLU A 212 -16.25 -66.36 49.71
CA GLU A 212 -15.70 -67.00 50.91
C GLU A 212 -16.49 -66.58 52.17
N MET A 213 -16.74 -65.28 52.36
CA MET A 213 -17.57 -64.80 53.48
C MET A 213 -18.97 -65.38 53.44
N GLN A 214 -19.63 -65.39 52.27
CA GLN A 214 -20.96 -65.99 52.10
C GLN A 214 -20.95 -67.46 52.49
N ARG A 215 -19.94 -68.22 52.03
CA ARG A 215 -19.78 -69.64 52.38
C ARG A 215 -19.57 -69.84 53.87
N GLU A 216 -18.70 -69.05 54.52
CA GLU A 216 -18.50 -69.12 55.97
C GLU A 216 -19.77 -68.80 56.75
N PHE A 217 -20.55 -67.82 56.30
CA PHE A 217 -21.84 -67.46 56.90
C PHE A 217 -22.87 -68.59 56.73
N GLU A 218 -22.92 -69.23 55.56
CA GLU A 218 -23.79 -70.38 55.29
C GLU A 218 -23.40 -71.59 56.15
N GLU A 219 -22.10 -71.88 56.28
CA GLU A 219 -21.57 -72.94 57.15
C GLU A 219 -21.94 -72.68 58.62
N LYS A 220 -21.74 -71.45 59.12
CA LYS A 220 -22.15 -71.06 60.48
C LYS A 220 -23.66 -71.17 60.68
N GLN A 221 -24.45 -70.68 59.73
CA GLN A 221 -25.90 -70.79 59.80
C GLN A 221 -26.36 -72.26 59.77
N GLY A 222 -25.68 -73.12 59.02
CA GLY A 222 -25.90 -74.56 59.03
C GLY A 222 -25.59 -75.18 60.38
N ALA A 223 -24.43 -74.86 60.97
CA ALA A 223 -24.04 -75.31 62.31
C ALA A 223 -25.03 -74.85 63.39
N ASP A 224 -25.44 -73.58 63.37
CA ASP A 224 -26.43 -73.03 64.29
C ASP A 224 -27.78 -73.75 64.15
N LYS A 225 -28.24 -74.02 62.92
CA LYS A 225 -29.44 -74.83 62.66
C LYS A 225 -29.29 -76.23 63.25
N HIS A 226 -28.15 -76.90 63.09
CA HIS A 226 -27.91 -78.21 63.70
C HIS A 226 -27.94 -78.17 65.23
N VAL A 227 -27.36 -77.13 65.84
CA VAL A 227 -27.42 -76.93 67.31
C VAL A 227 -28.86 -76.71 67.76
N ILE A 228 -29.63 -75.87 67.06
CA ILE A 228 -31.06 -75.64 67.36
C ILE A 228 -31.84 -76.96 67.29
N THR A 229 -31.65 -77.75 66.23
CA THR A 229 -32.32 -79.06 66.09
C THR A 229 -31.97 -79.99 67.24
N ARG A 230 -30.68 -80.08 67.61
CA ARG A 230 -30.24 -80.89 68.74
C ARG A 230 -30.86 -80.44 70.07
N ILE A 231 -30.88 -79.13 70.36
CA ILE A 231 -31.51 -78.59 71.57
C ILE A 231 -33.02 -78.88 71.57
N LEU A 232 -33.69 -78.80 70.41
CA LEU A 232 -35.11 -79.15 70.30
C LEU A 232 -35.36 -80.64 70.57
N GLU A 233 -34.50 -81.53 70.05
CA GLU A 233 -34.58 -82.97 70.32
C GLU A 233 -34.31 -83.29 71.80
N GLU A 234 -33.28 -82.68 72.40
CA GLU A 234 -32.96 -82.80 73.84
C GLU A 234 -34.12 -82.28 74.70
N LYS A 235 -34.73 -81.15 74.33
CA LYS A 235 -35.93 -80.61 74.98
C LYS A 235 -37.11 -81.59 74.90
N GLN A 236 -37.40 -82.13 73.71
CA GLN A 236 -38.50 -83.10 73.52
C GLN A 236 -38.25 -84.40 74.29
N LEU A 237 -36.99 -84.84 74.39
CA LEU A 237 -36.63 -85.99 75.21
C LEU A 237 -36.84 -85.69 76.69
N ALA A 238 -36.38 -84.54 77.17
CA ALA A 238 -36.58 -84.10 78.55
C ALA A 238 -38.06 -83.94 78.92
N GLU A 239 -38.88 -83.39 78.02
CA GLU A 239 -40.34 -83.31 78.18
C GLU A 239 -40.97 -84.71 78.30
N ARG A 240 -40.57 -85.67 77.45
CA ARG A 240 -41.05 -87.06 77.54
C ARG A 240 -40.65 -87.74 78.84
N VAL A 241 -39.38 -87.63 79.23
CA VAL A 241 -38.87 -88.18 80.50
C VAL A 241 -39.59 -87.54 81.68
N HIS A 242 -39.79 -86.22 81.67
CA HIS A 242 -40.51 -85.52 82.73
C HIS A 242 -41.97 -85.98 82.81
N GLN A 243 -42.67 -86.13 81.68
CA GLN A 243 -44.03 -86.67 81.65
C GLN A 243 -44.11 -88.10 82.21
N GLU A 244 -43.18 -88.98 81.83
CA GLU A 244 -43.12 -90.34 82.40
C GLU A 244 -42.79 -90.34 83.89
N THR A 245 -41.87 -89.47 84.33
CA THR A 245 -41.50 -89.31 85.75
C THR A 245 -42.69 -88.80 86.56
N MET A 246 -43.42 -87.81 86.05
CA MET A 246 -44.63 -87.30 86.70
C MET A 246 -45.73 -88.36 86.78
N ARG A 247 -45.90 -89.18 85.72
CA ARG A 247 -46.85 -90.30 85.74
C ARG A 247 -46.48 -91.38 86.74
N GLN A 248 -45.18 -91.67 86.91
CA GLN A 248 -44.70 -92.60 87.94
C GLN A 248 -44.91 -92.02 89.34
N LEU A 249 -44.58 -90.73 89.55
CA LEU A 249 -44.85 -90.01 90.79
C LEU A 249 -46.33 -90.01 91.14
N GLU A 250 -47.23 -89.73 90.18
CA GLU A 250 -48.68 -89.79 90.40
C GLU A 250 -49.11 -91.19 90.87
N GLN A 251 -48.63 -92.25 90.22
CA GLN A 251 -48.93 -93.63 90.61
C GLN A 251 -48.38 -94.02 91.99
N ASP A 252 -47.19 -93.54 92.33
CA ASP A 252 -46.60 -93.78 93.65
C ASP A 252 -47.29 -92.95 94.73
N THR A 253 -47.68 -91.70 94.44
CA THR A 253 -48.48 -90.88 95.36
C THR A 253 -49.88 -91.42 95.58
N ASP A 254 -50.51 -92.01 94.55
CA ASP A 254 -51.83 -92.65 94.69
C ASP A 254 -51.74 -93.89 95.58
N ARG A 255 -50.67 -94.67 95.48
CA ARG A 255 -50.37 -95.80 96.39
C ARG A 255 -50.07 -95.34 97.80
N GLU A 256 -49.26 -94.29 97.96
CA GLU A 256 -48.96 -93.71 99.27
C GLU A 256 -50.22 -93.12 99.94
N ILE A 257 -51.18 -92.58 99.17
CA ILE A 257 -52.46 -92.08 99.68
C ILE A 257 -53.37 -93.22 100.13
N GLU A 258 -53.37 -94.37 99.47
CA GLU A 258 -54.08 -95.58 99.94
C GLU A 258 -53.44 -96.13 101.22
N ASP A 259 -52.11 -96.25 101.25
CA ASP A 259 -51.36 -96.73 102.43
C ASP A 259 -51.51 -95.78 103.64
N LEU A 260 -51.49 -94.46 103.42
CA LEU A 260 -51.70 -93.46 104.47
C LEU A 260 -53.15 -93.40 104.97
N LYS A 261 -54.16 -93.75 104.16
CA LYS A 261 -55.56 -93.86 104.62
C LYS A 261 -55.71 -95.01 105.62
N ASP A 262 -55.14 -96.18 105.30
CA ASP A 262 -55.20 -97.36 106.17
C ASP A 262 -54.39 -97.15 107.47
N GLU A 263 -53.26 -96.42 107.40
CA GLU A 263 -52.43 -96.14 108.57
C GLU A 263 -53.04 -95.06 109.50
N LYS A 264 -53.78 -94.08 108.95
CA LYS A 264 -54.39 -92.99 109.73
C LYS A 264 -55.70 -93.37 110.43
N ASP A 265 -56.46 -94.33 109.88
CA ASP A 265 -57.61 -94.94 110.58
C ASP A 265 -57.17 -95.80 111.78
N ALA A 266 -55.97 -96.37 111.75
CA ALA A 266 -55.38 -97.09 112.88
C ALA A 266 -54.77 -96.16 113.96
N LYS A 267 -54.15 -95.04 113.57
CA LYS A 267 -53.49 -94.09 114.49
C LYS A 267 -54.48 -93.14 115.21
N LEU A 268 -55.67 -92.88 114.67
CA LEU A 268 -56.72 -92.09 115.33
C LEU A 268 -57.29 -92.74 116.62
N LYS A 269 -57.14 -94.06 116.81
CA LYS A 269 -57.49 -94.76 118.06
C LYS A 269 -56.39 -94.72 119.13
N ALA A 270 -55.14 -94.47 118.75
CA ALA A 270 -53.98 -94.48 119.67
C ALA A 270 -53.60 -93.07 120.17
N GLU A 271 -53.90 -92.01 119.41
CA GLU A 271 -53.59 -90.62 119.80
C GLU A 271 -54.53 -90.01 120.87
N SER A 272 -55.51 -90.76 121.37
CA SER A 272 -56.31 -90.35 122.54
C SER A 272 -55.53 -90.42 123.86
N ASP A 273 -54.46 -91.22 123.95
CA ASP A 273 -53.81 -91.55 125.24
C ASP A 273 -52.46 -90.82 125.49
N ASP A 274 -51.82 -90.19 124.50
CA ASP A 274 -50.49 -89.58 124.67
C ASP A 274 -50.48 -88.04 124.83
N LYS A 275 -51.65 -87.43 124.99
CA LYS A 275 -51.81 -85.97 125.15
C LYS A 275 -51.33 -85.39 126.49
N VAL A 276 -50.79 -86.22 127.39
CA VAL A 276 -50.35 -85.81 128.74
C VAL A 276 -48.81 -85.65 128.85
N ARG A 277 -48.02 -86.10 127.87
CA ARG A 277 -46.55 -86.16 128.01
C ARG A 277 -45.78 -84.88 127.63
N LEU A 278 -46.39 -83.94 126.90
CA LEU A 278 -45.71 -82.74 126.38
C LEU A 278 -46.03 -81.48 127.20
N ARG A 279 -45.63 -81.47 128.48
CA ARG A 279 -45.75 -80.29 129.36
C ARG A 279 -44.48 -79.93 130.15
N GLY A 280 -43.29 -80.35 129.69
CA GLY A 280 -42.06 -80.32 130.50
C GLY A 280 -40.77 -79.72 129.91
N GLN A 281 -40.76 -79.08 128.73
CA GLN A 281 -39.50 -78.57 128.13
C GLN A 281 -39.60 -77.11 127.67
N SER A 282 -39.52 -76.16 128.63
CA SER A 282 -39.54 -74.70 128.36
C SER A 282 -38.43 -73.93 129.09
N GLY A 283 -37.22 -74.50 129.19
CA GLY A 283 -36.10 -73.89 129.93
C GLY A 283 -34.87 -73.48 129.10
N ILE A 284 -34.69 -74.02 127.88
CA ILE A 284 -33.41 -73.96 127.16
C ILE A 284 -33.34 -72.82 126.11
N HIS A 285 -34.46 -72.21 125.72
CA HIS A 285 -34.53 -71.24 124.61
C HIS A 285 -34.26 -69.75 124.97
N LYS A 286 -33.88 -69.42 126.21
CA LYS A 286 -33.66 -68.01 126.59
C LYS A 286 -32.24 -67.48 126.33
N ASN A 287 -31.20 -68.31 126.38
CA ASN A 287 -29.81 -67.82 126.26
C ASN A 287 -29.28 -67.78 124.80
N GLN A 288 -29.93 -68.45 123.85
CA GLN A 288 -29.60 -68.31 122.41
C GLN A 288 -30.15 -67.00 121.79
N HIS A 289 -31.09 -66.34 122.47
CA HIS A 289 -31.82 -65.20 121.92
C HIS A 289 -31.05 -63.87 122.05
N GLU A 290 -30.13 -63.73 123.01
CA GLU A 290 -29.37 -62.49 123.25
C GLU A 290 -28.13 -62.37 122.35
N GLU A 291 -27.44 -63.48 122.04
CA GLU A 291 -26.25 -63.48 121.16
C GLU A 291 -26.61 -63.11 119.71
N LEU A 292 -27.72 -63.66 119.17
CA LEU A 292 -28.23 -63.35 117.84
C LEU A 292 -28.64 -61.87 117.68
N ARG A 293 -29.08 -61.23 118.78
CA ARG A 293 -29.54 -59.83 118.77
C ARG A 293 -28.36 -58.87 118.56
N ARG A 294 -27.20 -59.18 119.13
CA ARG A 294 -25.98 -58.37 119.00
C ARG A 294 -25.36 -58.47 117.60
N GLN A 295 -25.42 -59.64 116.95
CA GLN A 295 -24.93 -59.83 115.59
C GLN A 295 -25.80 -59.13 114.53
N MET A 296 -27.13 -59.07 114.72
CA MET A 296 -28.01 -58.30 113.84
C MET A 296 -27.66 -56.81 113.82
N GLN A 297 -27.39 -56.23 114.99
CA GLN A 297 -27.18 -54.79 115.11
C GLN A 297 -25.93 -54.31 114.35
N ASN A 298 -24.84 -55.09 114.37
CA ASN A 298 -23.64 -54.80 113.57
C ASN A 298 -23.89 -54.91 112.06
N LYS A 299 -24.73 -55.86 111.62
CA LYS A 299 -25.08 -56.03 110.20
C LYS A 299 -26.01 -54.92 109.69
N GLU A 300 -26.85 -54.36 110.55
CA GLU A 300 -27.69 -53.21 110.22
C GLU A 300 -26.86 -51.94 109.95
N ASP A 301 -25.78 -51.71 110.72
CA ASP A 301 -24.89 -50.57 110.51
C ASP A 301 -24.04 -50.70 109.24
N GLU A 302 -23.54 -51.91 108.92
CA GLU A 302 -22.89 -52.19 107.62
C GLU A 302 -23.85 -51.96 106.45
N LEU A 303 -25.11 -52.39 106.57
CA LEU A 303 -26.13 -52.20 105.54
C LEU A 303 -26.41 -50.72 105.27
N ARG A 304 -26.42 -49.88 106.31
CA ARG A 304 -26.61 -48.42 106.16
C ARG A 304 -25.49 -47.77 105.36
N GLN A 305 -24.22 -48.15 105.59
CA GLN A 305 -23.09 -47.62 104.84
C GLN A 305 -23.19 -47.98 103.34
N TYR A 306 -23.48 -49.25 103.03
CA TYR A 306 -23.66 -49.68 101.64
C TYR A 306 -24.86 -48.98 100.94
N GLN A 307 -25.93 -48.70 101.67
CA GLN A 307 -27.08 -47.96 101.13
C GLN A 307 -26.74 -46.49 100.81
N GLU A 308 -25.92 -45.83 101.62
CA GLU A 308 -25.46 -44.46 101.33
C GLU A 308 -24.52 -44.42 100.11
N GLU A 309 -23.61 -45.38 99.98
CA GLU A 309 -22.76 -45.49 98.80
C GLU A 309 -23.54 -45.80 97.52
N ALA A 310 -24.54 -46.69 97.60
CA ALA A 310 -25.43 -46.98 96.49
C ALA A 310 -26.20 -45.73 96.04
N ARG A 311 -26.69 -44.90 96.98
CA ARG A 311 -27.34 -43.62 96.66
C ARG A 311 -26.40 -42.62 95.98
N LYS A 312 -25.15 -42.51 96.42
CA LYS A 312 -24.14 -41.63 95.77
C LYS A 312 -23.83 -42.10 94.35
N LYS A 313 -23.65 -43.40 94.14
CA LYS A 313 -23.41 -43.98 92.80
C LYS A 313 -24.63 -43.78 91.89
N GLN A 314 -25.84 -43.98 92.40
CA GLN A 314 -27.07 -43.74 91.63
C GLN A 314 -27.20 -42.27 91.20
N SER A 315 -26.96 -41.32 92.11
CA SER A 315 -26.99 -39.90 91.77
C SER A 315 -25.96 -39.54 90.68
N ARG A 316 -24.79 -40.19 90.67
CA ARG A 316 -23.78 -39.99 89.62
C ARG A 316 -24.20 -40.60 88.28
N ILE A 317 -24.85 -41.75 88.29
CA ILE A 317 -25.43 -42.38 87.09
C ILE A 317 -26.48 -41.46 86.48
N ASP A 318 -27.37 -40.91 87.30
CA ASP A 318 -28.44 -40.02 86.83
C ASP A 318 -27.88 -38.72 86.21
N GLN A 319 -26.79 -38.18 86.77
CA GLN A 319 -26.08 -37.04 86.17
C GLN A 319 -25.48 -37.37 84.80
N LEU A 320 -24.75 -38.49 84.70
CA LEU A 320 -24.13 -38.92 83.44
C LEU A 320 -25.16 -39.28 82.37
N GLN A 321 -26.32 -39.79 82.77
CA GLN A 321 -27.43 -40.04 81.85
C GLN A 321 -28.00 -38.74 81.26
N LYS A 322 -28.16 -37.70 82.08
CA LYS A 322 -28.59 -36.38 81.59
C LYS A 322 -27.58 -35.76 80.62
N GLU A 323 -26.29 -35.79 80.96
CA GLU A 323 -25.22 -35.29 80.07
C GLU A 323 -25.19 -36.06 78.74
N LYS A 324 -25.40 -37.38 78.78
CA LYS A 324 -25.51 -38.20 77.58
C LYS A 324 -26.69 -37.75 76.71
N GLU A 325 -27.86 -37.54 77.29
CA GLU A 325 -29.07 -37.09 76.56
C GLU A 325 -28.89 -35.71 75.94
N GLU A 326 -28.26 -34.78 76.65
CA GLU A 326 -27.95 -33.43 76.14
C GLU A 326 -26.98 -33.49 74.96
N ASN A 327 -25.87 -34.24 75.08
CA ASN A 327 -24.93 -34.45 73.98
C ASN A 327 -25.60 -35.13 72.77
N GLN A 328 -26.53 -36.07 73.00
CA GLN A 328 -27.26 -36.74 71.93
C GLN A 328 -28.22 -35.79 71.19
N LYS A 329 -28.78 -34.79 71.89
CA LYS A 329 -29.58 -33.73 71.25
C LYS A 329 -28.70 -32.82 70.40
N GLU A 330 -27.54 -32.41 70.91
CA GLU A 330 -26.61 -31.54 70.17
C GLU A 330 -26.11 -32.21 68.89
N ILE A 331 -25.77 -33.50 68.94
CA ILE A 331 -25.36 -34.27 67.75
C ILE A 331 -26.47 -34.27 66.70
N LYS A 332 -27.74 -34.52 67.09
CA LYS A 332 -28.88 -34.51 66.16
C LYS A 332 -29.09 -33.14 65.50
N GLU A 333 -28.88 -32.04 66.23
CA GLU A 333 -28.99 -30.69 65.68
C GLU A 333 -27.85 -30.37 64.71
N ARG A 334 -26.63 -30.83 65.01
CA ARG A 334 -25.49 -30.72 64.09
C ARG A 334 -25.71 -31.54 62.83
N ASP A 335 -26.19 -32.78 62.94
CA ASP A 335 -26.51 -33.64 61.78
C ASP A 335 -27.57 -33.01 60.88
N LYS A 336 -28.62 -32.42 61.48
CA LYS A 336 -29.63 -31.68 60.71
C LYS A 336 -29.02 -30.50 59.95
N THR A 337 -28.15 -29.74 60.61
CA THR A 337 -27.46 -28.59 59.99
C THR A 337 -26.52 -29.04 58.86
N ILE A 338 -25.85 -30.18 59.02
CA ILE A 338 -25.02 -30.79 57.99
C ILE A 338 -25.89 -31.18 56.80
N GLY A 339 -27.01 -31.86 57.02
CA GLY A 339 -27.96 -32.23 55.97
C GLY A 339 -28.51 -31.02 55.19
N ASP A 340 -28.87 -29.93 55.88
CA ASP A 340 -29.32 -28.70 55.23
C ASP A 340 -28.22 -28.06 54.36
N LYS A 341 -26.96 -28.08 54.83
CA LYS A 341 -25.80 -27.58 54.06
C LYS A 341 -25.47 -28.48 52.87
N GLU A 342 -25.54 -29.79 53.03
CA GLU A 342 -25.32 -30.77 51.95
C GLU A 342 -26.39 -30.62 50.86
N GLY A 343 -27.65 -30.43 51.23
CA GLY A 343 -28.73 -30.12 50.29
C GLY A 343 -28.45 -28.83 49.51
N ARG A 344 -28.05 -27.76 50.20
CA ARG A 344 -27.69 -26.49 49.54
C ARG A 344 -26.48 -26.62 48.61
N ILE A 345 -25.49 -27.43 48.98
CA ILE A 345 -24.34 -27.73 48.11
C ILE A 345 -24.78 -28.50 46.86
N TYR A 346 -25.70 -29.45 47.01
CA TYR A 346 -26.26 -30.21 45.88
C TYR A 346 -26.99 -29.28 44.89
N ASP A 347 -27.85 -28.40 45.39
CA ASP A 347 -28.58 -27.44 44.56
C ASP A 347 -27.62 -26.47 43.84
N LEU A 348 -26.61 -25.96 44.54
CA LEU A 348 -25.58 -25.10 43.95
C LEU A 348 -24.76 -25.84 42.90
N LYS A 349 -24.41 -27.11 43.11
CA LYS A 349 -23.72 -27.94 42.10
C LYS A 349 -24.57 -28.10 40.84
N LYS A 350 -25.87 -28.34 41.00
CA LYS A 350 -26.81 -28.45 39.88
C LYS A 350 -26.94 -27.14 39.10
N GLN A 351 -27.10 -26.01 39.80
CA GLN A 351 -27.09 -24.68 39.17
C GLN A 351 -25.77 -24.38 38.47
N ASN A 352 -24.63 -24.78 39.05
CA ASN A 352 -23.33 -24.59 38.43
C ASN A 352 -23.18 -25.43 37.14
N GLN A 353 -23.68 -26.67 37.12
CA GLN A 353 -23.75 -27.47 35.89
C GLN A 353 -24.67 -26.85 34.82
N GLU A 354 -25.78 -26.22 35.21
CA GLU A 354 -26.63 -25.49 34.27
C GLU A 354 -25.91 -24.25 33.71
N LEU A 355 -25.20 -23.50 34.55
CA LEU A 355 -24.37 -22.37 34.12
C LEU A 355 -23.23 -22.80 33.19
N GLU A 356 -22.61 -23.96 33.40
CA GLU A 356 -21.64 -24.53 32.47
C GLU A 356 -22.28 -24.82 31.10
N LYS A 357 -23.50 -25.37 31.07
CA LYS A 357 -24.23 -25.57 29.81
C LYS A 357 -24.54 -24.24 29.11
N PHE A 358 -24.97 -23.22 29.86
CA PHE A 358 -25.16 -21.88 29.30
C PHE A 358 -23.87 -21.29 28.75
N LYS A 359 -22.74 -21.46 29.47
CA LYS A 359 -21.42 -21.05 29.01
C LYS A 359 -21.05 -21.72 27.69
N PHE A 360 -21.26 -23.03 27.55
CA PHE A 360 -21.02 -23.74 26.29
C PHE A 360 -21.87 -23.21 25.13
N VAL A 361 -23.17 -22.97 25.36
CA VAL A 361 -24.06 -22.41 24.33
C VAL A 361 -23.63 -20.99 23.94
N LEU A 362 -23.25 -20.16 24.91
CA LEU A 362 -22.77 -18.81 24.67
C LEU A 362 -21.42 -18.81 23.93
N ASP A 363 -20.47 -19.67 24.32
CA ASP A 363 -19.17 -19.81 23.64
C ASP A 363 -19.36 -20.28 22.20
N TYR A 364 -20.28 -21.22 21.96
CA TYR A 364 -20.65 -21.63 20.60
C TYR A 364 -21.26 -20.46 19.81
N LYS A 365 -22.18 -19.70 20.42
CA LYS A 365 -22.81 -18.54 19.77
C LYS A 365 -21.80 -17.43 19.47
N ILE A 366 -20.86 -17.17 20.38
CA ILE A 366 -19.76 -16.24 20.17
C ILE A 366 -18.88 -16.71 19.00
N LYS A 367 -18.56 -18.01 18.94
CA LYS A 367 -17.74 -18.57 17.85
C LYS A 367 -18.45 -18.49 16.50
N GLU A 368 -19.75 -18.78 16.46
CA GLU A 368 -20.59 -18.64 15.27
C GLU A 368 -20.66 -17.17 14.81
N LEU A 369 -20.91 -16.23 15.72
CA LEU A 369 -20.96 -14.79 15.40
C LEU A 369 -19.60 -14.28 14.93
N LYS A 370 -18.49 -14.69 15.56
CA LYS A 370 -17.12 -14.36 15.09
C LYS A 370 -16.88 -14.90 13.69
N SER A 371 -17.25 -16.15 13.42
CA SER A 371 -17.14 -16.75 12.08
C SER A 371 -17.93 -16.00 11.00
N GLN A 372 -18.97 -15.25 11.37
CA GLN A 372 -19.72 -14.40 10.43
C GLN A 372 -19.15 -12.97 10.33
N ILE A 373 -18.56 -12.46 11.41
CA ILE A 373 -17.98 -11.10 11.48
C ILE A 373 -16.62 -11.05 10.78
N ASP A 374 -15.76 -12.04 10.99
CA ASP A 374 -14.40 -12.07 10.41
C ASP A 374 -14.39 -11.92 8.87
N PRO A 375 -15.18 -12.69 8.09
CA PRO A 375 -15.23 -12.51 6.63
C PRO A 375 -15.81 -11.16 6.21
N LYS A 376 -16.80 -10.64 6.95
CA LYS A 376 -17.35 -9.29 6.70
C LYS A 376 -16.31 -8.21 6.98
N THR A 377 -15.49 -8.37 8.00
CA THR A 377 -14.44 -7.42 8.38
C THR A 377 -13.32 -7.45 7.34
N GLY A 378 -12.92 -8.63 6.87
CA GLY A 378 -11.98 -8.77 5.76
C GLY A 378 -12.51 -8.19 4.44
N ALA A 379 -13.80 -8.38 4.14
CA ALA A 379 -14.43 -7.75 2.98
C ALA A 379 -14.44 -6.22 3.08
N ILE A 380 -14.73 -5.67 4.26
CA ILE A 380 -14.67 -4.21 4.52
C ILE A 380 -13.23 -3.69 4.33
N GLU A 381 -12.22 -4.40 4.82
CA GLU A 381 -10.82 -4.01 4.60
C GLU A 381 -10.42 -4.05 3.12
N SER A 382 -10.87 -5.07 2.38
CA SER A 382 -10.64 -5.16 0.94
C SER A 382 -11.32 -4.01 0.19
N MET A 383 -12.59 -3.74 0.49
CA MET A 383 -13.32 -2.61 -0.09
C MET A 383 -12.68 -1.26 0.26
N LYS A 384 -12.16 -1.09 1.49
CA LYS A 384 -11.39 0.10 1.87
C LYS A 384 -10.13 0.25 1.04
N LYS A 385 -9.36 -0.82 0.83
CA LYS A 385 -8.15 -0.79 -0.03
C LYS A 385 -8.51 -0.44 -1.48
N GLN A 386 -9.58 -1.02 -2.01
CA GLN A 386 -10.07 -0.70 -3.36
C GLN A 386 -10.52 0.76 -3.47
N THR A 387 -11.23 1.27 -2.46
CA THR A 387 -11.66 2.68 -2.41
C THR A 387 -10.45 3.60 -2.38
N GLN A 388 -9.46 3.29 -1.56
CA GLN A 388 -8.21 4.06 -1.47
C GLN A 388 -7.46 4.08 -2.82
N ALA A 389 -7.33 2.93 -3.49
CA ALA A 389 -6.70 2.84 -4.80
C ALA A 389 -7.46 3.66 -5.86
N MET A 390 -8.79 3.59 -5.85
CA MET A 390 -9.63 4.37 -6.75
C MET A 390 -9.54 5.88 -6.47
N ASP A 391 -9.43 6.29 -5.20
CA ASP A 391 -9.18 7.69 -4.82
C ASP A 391 -7.81 8.18 -5.30
N ASP A 392 -6.78 7.34 -5.21
CA ASP A 392 -5.44 7.64 -5.72
C ASP A 392 -5.46 7.80 -7.25
N GLU A 393 -6.13 6.89 -7.97
CA GLU A 393 -6.34 6.99 -9.41
C GLU A 393 -7.11 8.27 -9.79
N LEU A 394 -8.18 8.59 -9.06
CA LEU A 394 -8.96 9.81 -9.28
C LEU A 394 -8.09 11.06 -9.09
N ASN A 395 -7.24 11.08 -8.07
CA ASN A 395 -6.30 12.17 -7.83
C ASN A 395 -5.30 12.32 -8.98
N ASP A 396 -4.82 11.22 -9.55
CA ASP A 396 -3.95 11.23 -10.72
C ASP A 396 -4.68 11.75 -11.96
N TYR A 397 -5.93 11.36 -12.18
CA TYR A 397 -6.76 11.93 -13.24
C TYR A 397 -6.97 13.44 -13.05
N ILE A 398 -7.21 13.91 -11.82
CA ILE A 398 -7.33 15.34 -11.52
C ILE A 398 -6.02 16.08 -11.85
N ARG A 399 -4.86 15.51 -11.49
CA ARG A 399 -3.55 16.11 -11.84
C ARG A 399 -3.35 16.18 -13.35
N ARG A 400 -3.62 15.08 -14.07
CA ARG A 400 -3.51 15.04 -15.54
C ARG A 400 -4.46 16.02 -16.21
N ASN A 401 -5.71 16.11 -15.75
CA ASN A 401 -6.67 17.09 -16.27
C ASN A 401 -6.22 18.54 -16.03
N LYS A 402 -5.64 18.85 -14.86
CA LYS A 402 -5.04 20.17 -14.62
C LYS A 402 -3.88 20.44 -15.57
N GLN A 403 -3.02 19.47 -15.82
CA GLN A 403 -1.92 19.62 -16.77
C GLN A 403 -2.42 19.85 -18.20
N LEU A 404 -3.37 19.03 -18.67
CA LEU A 404 -3.97 19.18 -19.99
C LEU A 404 -4.67 20.54 -20.14
N ALA A 405 -5.34 21.05 -19.10
CA ALA A 405 -5.94 22.39 -19.13
C ALA A 405 -4.89 23.50 -19.28
N LEU A 406 -3.73 23.37 -18.62
CA LEU A 406 -2.60 24.28 -18.80
C LEU A 406 -2.04 24.20 -20.22
N ASP A 407 -1.87 23.00 -20.76
CA ASP A 407 -1.35 22.78 -22.12
C ASP A 407 -2.30 23.34 -23.19
N ILE A 408 -3.62 23.14 -23.03
CA ILE A 408 -4.65 23.74 -23.89
C ILE A 408 -4.55 25.27 -23.83
N SER A 409 -4.42 25.85 -22.64
CA SER A 409 -4.27 27.30 -22.48
C SER A 409 -3.02 27.84 -23.20
N GLN A 410 -1.89 27.14 -23.07
CA GLN A 410 -0.64 27.50 -23.76
C GLN A 410 -0.78 27.40 -25.29
N LEU A 411 -1.38 26.32 -25.79
CA LEU A 411 -1.62 26.14 -27.22
C LEU A 411 -2.58 27.20 -27.78
N GLN A 412 -3.63 27.55 -27.05
CA GLN A 412 -4.54 28.63 -27.42
C GLN A 412 -3.82 29.99 -27.46
N MET A 413 -2.92 30.27 -26.51
CA MET A 413 -2.11 31.49 -26.54
C MET A 413 -1.16 31.51 -27.74
N LYS A 414 -0.48 30.40 -28.06
CA LYS A 414 0.35 30.28 -29.26
C LYS A 414 -0.46 30.47 -30.54
N GLN A 415 -1.64 29.87 -30.62
CA GLN A 415 -2.53 30.02 -31.77
C GLN A 415 -2.94 31.49 -31.97
N ARG A 416 -3.31 32.20 -30.90
CA ARG A 416 -3.64 33.62 -30.98
C ARG A 416 -2.46 34.47 -31.43
N ALA A 417 -1.26 34.20 -30.92
CA ALA A 417 -0.04 34.90 -31.32
C ALA A 417 0.26 34.71 -32.81
N LEU A 418 0.23 33.47 -33.29
CA LEU A 418 0.44 33.13 -34.71
C LEU A 418 -0.65 33.75 -35.61
N GLN A 419 -1.92 33.75 -35.17
CA GLN A 419 -2.99 34.41 -35.93
C GLN A 419 -2.77 35.92 -36.06
N GLU A 420 -2.29 36.59 -35.00
CA GLU A 420 -2.00 38.02 -35.06
C GLU A 420 -0.77 38.32 -35.92
N GLU A 421 0.23 37.43 -35.90
CA GLU A 421 1.39 37.50 -36.80
C GLU A 421 0.98 37.34 -38.27
N ILE A 422 0.12 36.37 -38.59
CA ILE A 422 -0.45 36.19 -39.94
C ILE A 422 -1.20 37.46 -40.37
N LYS A 423 -2.01 38.07 -39.49
CA LYS A 423 -2.71 39.32 -39.81
C LYS A 423 -1.72 40.46 -40.08
N SER A 424 -0.67 40.57 -39.27
CA SER A 424 0.40 41.57 -39.44
C SER A 424 1.11 41.40 -40.78
N GLN A 425 1.52 40.17 -41.11
CA GLN A 425 2.15 39.85 -42.39
C GLN A 425 1.22 40.12 -43.58
N LYS A 426 -0.08 39.78 -43.47
CA LYS A 426 -1.07 40.10 -44.50
C LYS A 426 -1.22 41.61 -44.70
N ARG A 427 -1.23 42.41 -43.63
CA ARG A 427 -1.26 43.89 -43.76
C ARG A 427 -0.01 44.40 -44.46
N ARG A 428 1.17 43.93 -44.04
CA ARG A 428 2.44 44.27 -44.69
C ARG A 428 2.44 43.93 -46.18
N LEU A 429 1.98 42.74 -46.55
CA LEU A 429 1.83 42.33 -47.94
C LEU A 429 0.88 43.25 -48.72
N TRP A 430 -0.25 43.64 -48.12
CA TRP A 430 -1.19 44.59 -48.74
C TRP A 430 -0.60 45.98 -48.93
N ASP A 431 0.16 46.48 -47.95
CA ASP A 431 0.85 47.76 -48.01
C ASP A 431 1.93 47.74 -49.11
N ASP A 432 2.72 46.66 -49.18
CA ASP A 432 3.76 46.45 -50.19
C ASP A 432 3.16 46.32 -51.60
N LEU A 433 2.08 45.54 -51.78
CA LEU A 433 1.37 45.43 -53.06
C LEU A 433 0.77 46.77 -53.49
N SER A 434 0.22 47.54 -52.54
CA SER A 434 -0.30 48.88 -52.81
C SER A 434 0.81 49.85 -53.21
N LEU A 435 1.98 49.76 -52.57
CA LEU A 435 3.16 50.53 -52.92
C LEU A 435 3.65 50.19 -54.34
N ILE A 436 3.76 48.90 -54.67
CA ILE A 436 4.13 48.42 -56.00
C ILE A 436 3.13 48.93 -57.04
N LYS A 437 1.82 48.87 -56.76
CA LYS A 437 0.78 49.35 -57.69
C LYS A 437 0.88 50.86 -57.92
N ARG A 438 1.08 51.65 -56.86
CA ARG A 438 1.30 53.11 -56.96
C ARG A 438 2.56 53.44 -57.76
N PHE A 439 3.66 52.74 -57.49
CA PHE A 439 4.91 52.91 -58.23
C PHE A 439 4.73 52.58 -59.72
N LYS A 440 4.03 51.49 -60.05
CA LYS A 440 3.73 51.12 -61.44
C LYS A 440 2.91 52.20 -62.16
N LEU A 441 1.89 52.76 -61.50
CA LEU A 441 1.09 53.87 -62.06
C LEU A 441 1.96 55.12 -62.29
N ASP A 442 2.70 55.56 -61.26
CA ASP A 442 3.57 56.73 -61.38
C ASP A 442 4.67 56.52 -62.44
N LEU A 443 5.13 55.28 -62.64
CA LEU A 443 6.08 54.91 -63.70
C LEU A 443 5.41 54.96 -65.08
N SER A 444 4.18 54.46 -65.22
CA SER A 444 3.39 54.57 -66.46
C SER A 444 3.17 56.04 -66.85
N ASP A 445 2.80 56.90 -65.89
CA ASP A 445 2.64 58.34 -66.12
C ASP A 445 3.97 58.98 -66.57
N CYS A 446 5.10 58.55 -66.00
CA CYS A 446 6.42 58.99 -66.44
C CYS A 446 6.76 58.50 -67.86
N MET A 447 6.31 57.30 -68.24
CA MET A 447 6.52 56.73 -69.58
C MET A 447 5.75 57.49 -70.66
N GLU A 448 4.61 58.11 -70.34
CA GLU A 448 3.87 58.97 -71.28
C GLU A 448 4.70 60.19 -71.72
N SER A 449 5.62 60.66 -70.87
CA SER A 449 6.50 61.80 -71.15
C SER A 449 7.77 61.43 -71.96
N VAL A 450 7.91 60.19 -72.44
CA VAL A 450 9.14 59.68 -73.10
C VAL A 450 9.54 60.44 -74.36
N GLN A 451 8.57 61.00 -75.09
CA GLN A 451 8.85 61.76 -76.31
C GLN A 451 9.40 63.17 -76.04
N GLU A 452 9.34 63.65 -74.80
CA GLU A 452 9.77 64.99 -74.39
C GLU A 452 10.93 64.95 -73.37
N PRO A 453 12.20 65.16 -73.79
CA PRO A 453 13.38 64.92 -72.95
C PRO A 453 13.45 65.77 -71.67
N LYS A 454 12.93 67.00 -71.69
CA LYS A 454 12.93 67.90 -70.52
C LYS A 454 11.89 67.48 -69.49
N GLN A 455 10.68 67.13 -69.92
CA GLN A 455 9.60 66.68 -69.05
C GLN A 455 9.91 65.31 -68.43
N LEU A 456 10.48 64.39 -69.22
CA LEU A 456 10.92 63.08 -68.72
C LEU A 456 11.96 63.20 -67.58
N LYS A 457 12.94 64.10 -67.72
CA LYS A 457 13.95 64.32 -66.68
C LYS A 457 13.34 64.79 -65.36
N GLU A 458 12.34 65.68 -65.42
CA GLU A 458 11.63 66.17 -64.23
C GLU A 458 10.74 65.08 -63.61
N ALA A 459 10.03 64.30 -64.43
CA ALA A 459 9.21 63.17 -63.97
C ALA A 459 10.02 62.07 -63.28
N VAL A 460 11.17 61.68 -63.87
CA VAL A 460 12.09 60.69 -63.27
C VAL A 460 12.72 61.23 -61.98
N ALA A 461 13.10 62.51 -61.93
CA ALA A 461 13.59 63.14 -60.70
C ALA A 461 12.51 63.17 -59.60
N GLY A 462 11.24 63.36 -59.98
CA GLY A 462 10.09 63.27 -59.07
C GLY A 462 9.90 61.86 -58.48
N LEU A 463 9.95 60.84 -59.32
CA LEU A 463 9.92 59.42 -58.91
C LEU A 463 11.05 59.07 -57.93
N TYR A 464 12.28 59.51 -58.23
CA TYR A 464 13.45 59.28 -57.37
C TYR A 464 13.28 59.95 -56.00
N ARG A 465 12.79 61.20 -55.94
CA ARG A 465 12.52 61.85 -54.66
C ARG A 465 11.44 61.13 -53.85
N LYS A 466 10.36 60.69 -54.52
CA LYS A 466 9.17 60.10 -53.89
C LYS A 466 9.39 58.68 -53.37
N TYR A 467 10.14 57.84 -54.08
CA TYR A 467 10.32 56.42 -53.72
C TYR A 467 11.71 56.07 -53.21
N VAL A 468 12.74 56.87 -53.51
CA VAL A 468 14.14 56.60 -53.10
C VAL A 468 14.58 57.55 -51.98
N GLN A 469 14.33 58.86 -52.09
CA GLN A 469 14.73 59.81 -51.01
C GLN A 469 13.73 59.87 -49.85
N ALA A 470 12.42 59.82 -50.13
CA ALA A 470 11.40 59.76 -49.08
C ALA A 470 11.19 58.34 -48.50
N GLY A 471 11.79 57.32 -49.12
CA GLY A 471 11.64 55.89 -48.76
C GLY A 471 12.79 55.26 -47.97
N ALA A 472 13.90 55.98 -47.71
CA ALA A 472 14.97 55.48 -46.87
C ALA A 472 14.63 55.62 -45.37
N ARG A 473 13.60 54.90 -44.90
CA ARG A 473 13.37 54.75 -43.46
C ARG A 473 14.46 53.87 -42.87
N ARG A 474 15.48 54.53 -42.31
CA ARG A 474 16.46 53.97 -41.38
C ARG A 474 15.85 53.61 -40.01
N LEU A 475 14.53 53.34 -39.94
CA LEU A 475 13.71 53.45 -38.73
C LEU A 475 13.01 52.16 -38.28
N ASP A 476 13.21 51.03 -38.95
CA ASP A 476 12.59 49.76 -38.51
C ASP A 476 13.54 48.87 -37.66
N LEU A 477 14.85 49.09 -37.72
CA LEU A 477 15.82 48.32 -36.92
C LEU A 477 15.79 48.70 -35.42
N ASP A 478 15.58 49.98 -35.09
CA ASP A 478 15.62 50.45 -33.70
C ASP A 478 14.33 50.11 -32.94
N THR A 479 13.16 50.23 -33.59
CA THR A 479 11.87 49.90 -32.96
C THR A 479 11.68 48.39 -32.74
N ASP A 480 12.20 47.56 -33.64
CA ASP A 480 12.12 46.11 -33.47
C ASP A 480 13.16 45.61 -32.45
N MET A 481 14.36 46.20 -32.40
CA MET A 481 15.33 45.91 -31.33
C MET A 481 14.80 46.32 -29.94
N GLN A 482 14.08 47.43 -29.84
CA GLN A 482 13.52 47.91 -28.58
C GLN A 482 12.28 47.12 -28.14
N LYS A 483 11.47 46.62 -29.09
CA LYS A 483 10.40 45.65 -28.79
C LYS A 483 10.96 44.31 -28.35
N GLU A 484 12.03 43.83 -28.99
CA GLU A 484 12.70 42.58 -28.61
C GLU A 484 13.34 42.70 -27.23
N TYR A 485 13.97 43.85 -26.94
CA TYR A 485 14.53 44.16 -25.62
C TYR A 485 13.44 44.21 -24.53
N ASN A 486 12.29 44.84 -24.80
CA ASN A 486 11.16 44.86 -23.87
C ASN A 486 10.55 43.47 -23.66
N ARG A 487 10.48 42.63 -24.69
CA ARG A 487 10.04 41.22 -24.57
C ARG A 487 11.00 40.40 -23.71
N GLN A 488 12.31 40.55 -23.92
CA GLN A 488 13.32 39.88 -23.11
C GLN A 488 13.28 40.35 -21.65
N ARG A 489 13.10 41.66 -21.43
CA ARG A 489 12.90 42.24 -20.10
C ARG A 489 11.66 41.70 -19.40
N ASP A 490 10.51 41.68 -20.08
CA ASP A 490 9.26 41.13 -19.52
C ASP A 490 9.39 39.64 -19.17
N TYR A 491 10.09 38.87 -20.01
CA TYR A 491 10.36 37.46 -19.74
C TYR A 491 11.26 37.27 -18.52
N LEU A 492 12.31 38.08 -18.40
CA LEU A 492 13.21 38.07 -17.25
C LEU A 492 12.50 38.54 -15.98
N GLU A 493 11.69 39.59 -16.03
CA GLU A 493 10.88 40.06 -14.89
C GLU A 493 9.89 38.98 -14.43
N LYS A 494 9.17 38.33 -15.35
CA LYS A 494 8.27 37.21 -15.03
C LYS A 494 9.00 36.00 -14.47
N SER A 495 10.19 35.71 -15.00
CA SER A 495 11.02 34.61 -14.51
C SER A 495 11.54 34.90 -13.11
N VAL A 496 12.03 36.12 -12.86
CA VAL A 496 12.47 36.58 -11.54
C VAL A 496 11.30 36.57 -10.54
N ASP A 497 10.11 37.01 -10.92
CA ASP A 497 8.93 36.95 -10.04
C ASP A 497 8.49 35.52 -9.76
N SER A 498 8.59 34.62 -10.74
CA SER A 498 8.37 33.19 -10.55
C SER A 498 9.38 32.59 -9.56
N TYR A 499 10.67 32.94 -9.70
CA TYR A 499 11.71 32.50 -8.78
C TYR A 499 11.53 33.08 -7.37
N LYS A 500 11.15 34.36 -7.24
CA LYS A 500 10.82 34.97 -5.94
C LYS A 500 9.66 34.25 -5.26
N ARG A 501 8.57 33.97 -5.99
CA ARG A 501 7.43 33.22 -5.44
C ARG A 501 7.79 31.78 -5.05
N LYS A 502 8.65 31.12 -5.82
CA LYS A 502 9.16 29.78 -5.48
C LYS A 502 10.02 29.83 -4.21
N LEU A 503 10.96 30.78 -4.13
CA LEU A 503 11.80 30.96 -2.95
C LEU A 503 11.00 31.28 -1.69
N GLU A 504 9.95 32.11 -1.83
CA GLU A 504 9.08 32.48 -0.72
C GLU A 504 8.23 31.29 -0.25
N LYS A 505 7.74 30.45 -1.18
CA LYS A 505 7.08 29.18 -0.85
C LYS A 505 8.03 28.18 -0.19
N ASP A 506 9.24 28.00 -0.71
CA ASP A 506 10.25 27.11 -0.13
C ASP A 506 10.66 27.59 1.27
N SER A 507 10.82 28.90 1.45
CA SER A 507 11.08 29.51 2.76
C SER A 507 9.94 29.26 3.76
N GLN A 508 8.68 29.39 3.31
CA GLN A 508 7.51 29.07 4.14
C GLN A 508 7.43 27.58 4.47
N ALA A 509 7.68 26.70 3.50
CA ALA A 509 7.73 25.26 3.71
C ALA A 509 8.81 24.89 4.73
N HIS A 510 10.04 25.40 4.55
CA HIS A 510 11.12 25.22 5.52
C HIS A 510 10.79 25.76 6.91
N ARG A 511 10.04 26.87 7.01
CA ARG A 511 9.60 27.41 8.31
C ARG A 511 8.57 26.50 8.98
N ILE A 512 7.63 25.95 8.22
CA ILE A 512 6.63 25.01 8.71
C ILE A 512 7.31 23.71 9.15
N ASP A 513 8.21 23.16 8.34
CA ASP A 513 8.94 21.94 8.67
C ASP A 513 9.84 22.12 9.89
N ASN A 514 10.57 23.24 10.01
CA ASN A 514 11.35 23.52 11.22
C ASN A 514 10.45 23.66 12.46
N MET A 515 9.27 24.27 12.33
CA MET A 515 8.32 24.36 13.44
C MET A 515 7.78 22.99 13.85
N ARG A 516 7.50 22.12 12.87
CA ARG A 516 7.08 20.73 13.11
C ARG A 516 8.19 19.92 13.78
N ILE A 517 9.40 19.97 13.26
CA ILE A 517 10.57 19.30 13.85
C ILE A 517 10.82 19.81 15.27
N MET A 518 10.67 21.12 15.54
CA MET A 518 10.76 21.65 16.90
C MET A 518 9.67 21.10 17.82
N GLN A 519 8.42 20.97 17.35
CA GLN A 519 7.34 20.39 18.15
C GLN A 519 7.57 18.90 18.45
N GLU A 520 8.00 18.14 17.44
CA GLU A 520 8.37 16.73 17.58
C GLU A 520 9.56 16.58 18.56
N ASN A 521 10.60 17.41 18.43
CA ASN A 521 11.72 17.43 19.36
C ASN A 521 11.28 17.77 20.79
N VAL A 522 10.34 18.70 20.98
CA VAL A 522 9.79 19.02 22.31
C VAL A 522 8.99 17.84 22.88
N SER A 523 8.23 17.12 22.06
CA SER A 523 7.53 15.90 22.49
C SER A 523 8.52 14.81 22.90
N LEU A 524 9.53 14.54 22.06
CA LEU A 524 10.58 13.56 22.34
C LEU A 524 11.37 13.93 23.61
N ILE A 525 11.65 15.21 23.84
CA ILE A 525 12.28 15.67 25.09
C ILE A 525 11.38 15.41 26.30
N ARG A 526 10.05 15.59 26.19
CA ARG A 526 9.12 15.24 27.27
C ARG A 526 9.13 13.74 27.54
N GLU A 527 9.03 12.93 26.50
CA GLU A 527 9.11 11.46 26.61
C GLU A 527 10.43 11.01 27.23
N ILE A 528 11.56 11.56 26.80
CA ILE A 528 12.88 11.28 27.41
C ILE A 528 12.90 11.67 28.88
N ASN A 529 12.29 12.79 29.26
CA ASN A 529 12.23 13.23 30.65
C ASN A 529 11.31 12.35 31.50
N ASP A 530 10.19 11.89 30.96
CA ASP A 530 9.29 10.97 31.64
C ASP A 530 9.93 9.58 31.79
N LEU A 531 10.60 9.08 30.76
CA LEU A 531 11.41 7.86 30.85
C LEU A 531 12.55 8.00 31.86
N ARG A 532 13.19 9.17 31.96
CA ARG A 532 14.20 9.43 33.01
C ARG A 532 13.60 9.42 34.41
N ARG A 533 12.38 9.94 34.58
CA ARG A 533 11.64 9.89 35.86
C ARG A 533 11.27 8.45 36.21
N GLU A 534 10.80 7.67 35.25
CA GLU A 534 10.49 6.25 35.43
C GLU A 534 11.76 5.45 35.76
N ILE A 535 12.88 5.67 35.05
CA ILE A 535 14.16 5.04 35.36
C ILE A 535 14.62 5.40 36.77
N ASN A 536 14.47 6.66 37.19
CA ASN A 536 14.82 7.07 38.55
C ASN A 536 13.88 6.48 39.61
N ALA A 537 12.58 6.38 39.32
CA ALA A 537 11.61 5.73 40.20
C ALA A 537 11.94 4.23 40.37
N LEU A 538 12.21 3.53 39.27
CA LEU A 538 12.62 2.13 39.26
C LEU A 538 13.97 1.92 39.95
N LYS A 539 14.92 2.85 39.78
CA LYS A 539 16.18 2.83 40.55
C LYS A 539 15.94 3.01 42.03
N HIS A 540 15.07 3.94 42.43
CA HIS A 540 14.72 4.14 43.83
C HIS A 540 14.00 2.93 44.43
N GLU A 541 13.09 2.32 43.67
CA GLU A 541 12.40 1.09 44.04
C GLU A 541 13.37 -0.10 44.17
N ARG A 542 14.33 -0.23 43.25
CA ARG A 542 15.40 -1.21 43.34
C ARG A 542 16.32 -0.98 44.54
N THR A 543 16.72 0.27 44.81
CA THR A 543 17.50 0.57 46.02
C THR A 543 16.70 0.32 47.29
N ALA A 544 15.39 0.59 47.29
CA ALA A 544 14.51 0.29 48.42
C ALA A 544 14.40 -1.23 48.63
N GLN A 545 14.28 -2.02 47.55
CA GLN A 545 14.29 -3.49 47.61
C GLN A 545 15.65 -4.04 48.06
N GLU A 546 16.77 -3.46 47.62
CA GLU A 546 18.12 -3.82 48.08
C GLU A 546 18.30 -3.50 49.58
N VAL A 547 17.80 -2.35 50.06
CA VAL A 547 17.79 -1.99 51.49
C VAL A 547 16.84 -2.90 52.28
N GLN A 548 15.72 -3.33 51.72
CA GLN A 548 14.79 -4.26 52.35
C GLN A 548 15.36 -5.70 52.41
N ALA A 549 16.12 -6.11 51.40
CA ALA A 549 16.87 -7.36 51.38
C ALA A 549 18.02 -7.36 52.41
N LEU A 550 18.74 -6.23 52.53
CA LEU A 550 19.75 -6.02 53.58
C LEU A 550 19.12 -5.99 54.99
N SER A 551 17.91 -5.43 55.13
CA SER A 551 17.15 -5.45 56.39
C SER A 551 16.66 -6.85 56.79
N GLN A 552 16.46 -7.77 55.83
CA GLN A 552 16.05 -9.16 56.10
C GLN A 552 17.24 -10.10 56.39
N GLN A 553 18.48 -9.67 56.12
CA GLN A 553 19.72 -10.37 56.52
C GLN A 553 20.35 -9.82 57.82
N GLY A 554 19.68 -8.92 58.53
CA GLY A 554 20.20 -8.24 59.73
C GLY A 554 19.86 -8.86 61.09
N ARG A 555 19.95 -10.19 61.25
CA ARG A 555 19.99 -10.84 62.58
C ARG A 555 21.17 -11.80 62.67
N GLU A 556 22.35 -11.22 62.93
CA GLU A 556 23.44 -11.70 63.80
C GLU A 556 24.77 -11.03 63.38
N PRO A 557 25.49 -10.32 64.28
CA PRO A 557 26.81 -9.82 63.95
C PRO A 557 27.84 -10.96 63.99
N PRO A 558 28.66 -11.15 62.95
CA PRO A 558 29.70 -12.17 62.95
C PRO A 558 30.83 -11.80 63.92
N GLN A 559 31.30 -12.79 64.68
CA GLN A 559 32.36 -12.69 65.69
C GLN A 559 33.66 -12.04 65.18
N ALA A 560 33.87 -12.01 63.86
CA ALA A 560 35.02 -11.41 63.19
C ALA A 560 35.14 -9.88 63.34
N GLU A 561 34.03 -9.13 63.47
CA GLU A 561 34.10 -7.66 63.62
C GLU A 561 34.49 -7.23 65.03
N ARG A 562 34.18 -8.04 66.05
CA ARG A 562 34.65 -7.81 67.43
C ARG A 562 36.14 -8.12 67.58
N GLU A 563 36.63 -9.16 66.92
CA GLU A 563 38.07 -9.47 66.90
C GLU A 563 38.89 -8.42 66.13
N LEU A 564 38.36 -7.91 65.01
CA LEU A 564 39.02 -6.82 64.26
C LEU A 564 39.05 -5.49 65.03
N ALA A 565 38.05 -5.21 65.88
CA ALA A 565 38.06 -4.02 66.74
C ALA A 565 39.11 -4.13 67.86
N LEU A 566 39.21 -5.30 68.50
CA LEU A 566 40.23 -5.57 69.52
C LEU A 566 41.65 -5.54 68.94
N GLN A 567 41.86 -6.11 67.76
CA GLN A 567 43.15 -6.05 67.06
C GLN A 567 43.54 -4.63 66.63
N ARG A 568 42.56 -3.77 66.32
CA ARG A 568 42.81 -2.35 66.02
C ARG A 568 43.21 -1.56 67.27
N GLU A 569 42.58 -1.81 68.41
CA GLU A 569 43.00 -1.22 69.69
C GLU A 569 44.40 -1.68 70.12
N GLU A 570 44.73 -2.96 69.93
CA GLU A 570 46.09 -3.48 70.20
C GLU A 570 47.15 -2.89 69.27
N LEU A 571 46.83 -2.70 67.98
CA LEU A 571 47.73 -2.04 67.03
C LEU A 571 47.94 -0.55 67.36
N GLU A 572 46.89 0.17 67.79
CA GLU A 572 47.03 1.55 68.25
C GLU A 572 47.85 1.65 69.55
N ALA A 573 47.69 0.70 70.47
CA ALA A 573 48.49 0.63 71.69
C ALA A 573 49.97 0.36 71.38
N LEU A 574 50.26 -0.55 70.46
CA LEU A 574 51.63 -0.84 70.01
C LEU A 574 52.25 0.32 69.22
N GLN A 575 51.47 1.06 68.43
CA GLN A 575 51.95 2.27 67.75
C GLN A 575 52.27 3.41 68.72
N ARG A 576 51.49 3.58 69.81
CA ARG A 576 51.82 4.53 70.89
C ARG A 576 53.09 4.10 71.63
N HIS A 577 53.27 2.80 71.84
CA HIS A 577 54.48 2.28 72.48
C HIS A 577 55.74 2.42 71.60
N LEU A 578 55.59 2.29 70.28
CA LEU A 578 56.66 2.53 69.30
C LEU A 578 57.01 4.02 69.19
N SER A 579 56.02 4.92 69.24
CA SER A 579 56.31 6.36 69.19
C SER A 579 57.00 6.87 70.46
N GLU A 580 56.72 6.28 71.63
CA GLU A 580 57.46 6.53 72.87
C GLU A 580 58.91 6.02 72.82
N LEU A 581 59.15 4.89 72.14
CA LEU A 581 60.49 4.32 71.89
C LEU A 581 61.27 5.11 70.82
N GLU A 582 60.61 5.65 69.80
CA GLU A 582 61.22 6.53 68.80
C GLU A 582 61.55 7.92 69.39
N ALA A 583 60.76 8.42 70.34
CA ALA A 583 61.04 9.67 71.04
C ALA A 583 62.24 9.57 72.02
N THR A 584 62.65 8.35 72.39
CA THR A 584 63.80 8.08 73.28
C THR A 584 65.06 7.62 72.52
N ALA A 585 65.00 7.51 71.18
CA ALA A 585 66.13 7.15 70.34
C ALA A 585 66.86 8.41 69.77
N PRO A 586 68.20 8.52 69.87
CA PRO A 586 68.94 9.69 69.39
C PRO A 586 68.93 9.79 67.86
N GLN A 587 68.40 10.90 67.34
CA GLN A 587 68.30 11.20 65.90
C GLN A 587 69.67 11.33 65.23
N LEU A 588 70.00 10.38 64.34
CA LEU A 588 71.07 10.51 63.37
C LEU A 588 70.53 11.08 62.06
N ALA A 589 71.09 12.24 61.75
CA ALA A 589 70.86 13.13 60.64
C ALA A 589 70.90 12.51 59.21
N ARG A 590 70.09 13.14 58.34
CA ARG A 590 70.39 13.67 56.99
C ARG A 590 69.95 12.89 55.74
N GLY A 591 69.38 13.70 54.83
CA GLY A 591 69.41 13.56 53.37
C GLY A 591 68.03 13.22 52.82
N GLY A 592 67.23 14.11 52.26
CA GLY A 592 67.57 15.15 51.29
C GLY A 592 67.24 14.62 49.88
N GLY A 593 66.16 15.09 49.26
CA GLY A 593 65.80 14.64 47.92
C GLY A 593 64.40 15.05 47.44
N SER A 594 64.34 16.22 46.82
CA SER A 594 63.21 16.87 46.14
C SER A 594 62.85 16.18 44.79
N PRO A 595 61.68 16.48 44.17
CA PRO A 595 60.93 15.59 43.29
C PRO A 595 60.96 15.98 41.79
N ARG A 596 60.31 15.17 40.94
CA ARG A 596 59.69 15.45 39.62
C ARG A 596 59.13 14.11 39.07
N ALA A 597 57.98 13.99 38.43
CA ALA A 597 57.07 14.93 37.76
C ALA A 597 55.63 14.42 37.88
#